data_AF-A0A7W8RTX2-F1
#
_entry.id   AF-A0A7W8RTX2-F1
#
_cell.length_a   1.000
_cell.length_b   1.000
_cell.length_c   1.000
_cell.angle_alpha   90.00
_cell.angle_beta   90.00
_cell.angle_gamma   90.00
#
_symmetry.space_group_name_H-M   'P 1'
#
loop_
_entity.id
_entity.type
_entity.pdbx_description
1 polymer ?
#
loop_
_entity_poly.entity_id
_entity_poly.type
_entity_poly.pdbx_seq_one_letter_code
_entity_poly.pdbx_strand_id
1 'polypeptide(L)'
;MSVQNVRVPGGDIAPRHWQGGPLDCAGCGYVRLRELPAEHGCGPASHAGVFCLPALLGDPDEMGRLQLALRLPQAQLARLIHDPHREVRIRVAQRLSPAALIGMRGDADYGVREWVARRLPLALLPQMIGDPDRGVRMRLAERLEMPALLRIADDSEAEVRRSVAERLPATLLSRLAFDPDWRVRWQVARRAAGAIMASLMDDADEEVRALARQRRQRARSLT
;
A
#
# COMPACT_ATOMS: atom_id res chain seq x y z
N MET A 1 -16.94 23.32 3.29
CA MET A 1 -16.85 23.96 4.62
C MET A 1 -15.79 23.21 5.39
N SER A 2 -14.55 23.74 5.42
CA SER A 2 -13.42 23.10 6.07
C SER A 2 -13.60 23.16 7.58
N VAL A 3 -13.67 22.00 8.23
CA VAL A 3 -13.50 21.91 9.68
C VAL A 3 -12.01 22.18 9.94
N GLN A 4 -11.70 23.41 10.32
CA GLN A 4 -10.38 23.73 10.84
C GLN A 4 -10.22 22.94 12.15
N ASN A 5 -9.28 22.00 12.19
CA ASN A 5 -8.79 21.39 13.42
C ASN A 5 -8.06 22.47 14.24
N VAL A 6 -8.84 23.35 14.87
CA VAL A 6 -8.34 24.24 15.92
C VAL A 6 -8.14 23.34 17.13
N ARG A 7 -6.89 22.95 17.40
CA ARG A 7 -6.54 22.50 18.75
C ARG A 7 -6.83 23.66 19.69
N VAL A 8 -7.48 23.33 20.81
CA VAL A 8 -7.58 24.23 21.95
C VAL A 8 -6.16 24.73 22.28
N PRO A 9 -5.93 26.05 22.39
CA PRO A 9 -4.62 26.57 22.74
C PRO A 9 -4.10 25.86 24.00
N GLY A 10 -2.81 25.49 23.99
CA GLY A 10 -2.21 24.80 25.11
C GLY A 10 -2.36 25.61 26.39
N GLY A 11 -3.13 25.10 27.36
CA GLY A 11 -3.35 25.77 28.64
C GLY A 11 -4.73 25.55 29.28
N ASP A 12 -5.76 25.23 28.50
CA ASP A 12 -7.15 25.30 29.00
C ASP A 12 -7.60 24.06 29.80
N ILE A 13 -6.89 22.93 29.67
CA ILE A 13 -7.16 21.71 30.45
C ILE A 13 -5.86 21.28 31.14
N ALA A 14 -5.85 21.37 32.47
CA ALA A 14 -4.73 20.92 33.28
C ALA A 14 -4.50 19.41 33.05
N PRO A 15 -3.28 18.97 32.68
CA PRO A 15 -2.99 17.55 32.49
C PRO A 15 -3.24 16.81 33.82
N ARG A 16 -3.99 15.72 33.75
CA ARG A 16 -4.32 14.85 34.89
C ARG A 16 -3.79 13.44 34.65
N HIS A 17 -3.34 12.76 35.71
CA HIS A 17 -2.98 11.34 35.61
C HIS A 17 -4.25 10.49 35.46
N TRP A 18 -4.09 9.20 35.15
CA TRP A 18 -5.19 8.28 34.83
C TRP A 18 -6.23 8.07 35.95
N GLN A 19 -5.98 8.57 37.17
CA GLN A 19 -6.93 8.53 38.29
C GLN A 19 -7.60 9.90 38.53
N GLY A 20 -7.39 10.88 37.64
CA GLY A 20 -8.05 12.18 37.67
C GLY A 20 -7.38 13.26 38.54
N GLY A 21 -6.24 13.00 39.19
CA GLY A 21 -5.47 14.02 39.92
C GLY A 21 -4.48 14.77 39.02
N PRO A 22 -3.88 15.88 39.50
CA PRO A 22 -2.95 16.71 38.71
C PRO A 22 -1.66 15.93 38.35
N LEU A 23 -1.19 16.06 37.11
CA LEU A 23 0.11 15.56 36.69
C LEU A 23 1.23 16.49 37.18
N ASP A 24 2.08 16.00 38.06
CA ASP A 24 3.33 16.68 38.40
C ASP A 24 4.40 16.38 37.32
N CYS A 25 4.62 17.36 36.45
CA CYS A 25 5.63 17.29 35.41
C CYS A 25 6.99 17.89 35.84
N ALA A 26 7.10 18.48 37.03
CA ALA A 26 8.31 19.20 37.45
C ALA A 26 9.50 18.27 37.71
N GLY A 27 9.23 17.04 38.19
CA GLY A 27 10.23 15.99 38.38
C GLY A 27 10.42 15.04 37.20
N CYS A 28 9.74 15.28 36.06
CA CYS A 28 9.76 14.36 34.93
C CYS A 28 11.07 14.49 34.15
N GLY A 29 11.81 13.39 33.98
CA GLY A 29 13.04 13.35 33.15
C GLY A 29 12.85 13.71 31.67
N TYR A 30 11.59 13.91 31.23
CA TYR A 30 11.21 14.32 29.89
C TYR A 30 10.61 15.74 29.84
N VAL A 31 10.73 16.55 30.90
CA VAL A 31 10.15 17.90 30.99
C VAL A 31 10.55 18.81 29.82
N ARG A 32 11.77 18.65 29.29
CA ARG A 32 12.29 19.36 28.09
C ARG A 32 11.43 19.19 26.84
N LEU A 33 10.61 18.14 26.77
CA LEU A 33 9.76 17.87 25.60
C LEU A 33 8.47 18.71 25.61
N ARG A 34 8.18 19.46 26.67
CA ARG A 34 7.11 20.47 26.66
C ARG A 34 7.42 21.66 25.77
N GLU A 35 8.69 21.85 25.46
CA GLU A 35 9.19 22.95 24.63
C GLU A 35 9.23 22.59 23.14
N LEU A 36 9.00 21.33 22.79
CA LEU A 36 9.02 20.85 21.41
C LEU A 36 7.66 21.03 20.71
N PRO A 37 7.66 21.16 19.35
CA PRO A 37 6.44 21.16 18.55
C PRO A 37 5.57 19.95 18.82
N ALA A 38 4.26 20.07 18.63
CA ALA A 38 3.29 19.12 19.15
C ALA A 38 3.40 17.70 18.57
N GLU A 39 3.99 17.52 17.38
CA GLU A 39 4.33 16.20 16.82
C GLU A 39 5.48 15.48 17.57
N HIS A 40 6.30 16.22 18.33
CA HIS A 40 7.46 15.76 19.08
C HIS A 40 7.34 16.03 20.60
N GLY A 41 6.21 16.62 21.02
CA GLY A 41 5.99 17.10 22.38
C GLY A 41 5.56 16.02 23.38
N CYS A 42 5.52 16.40 24.66
CA CYS A 42 5.11 15.53 25.76
C CYS A 42 3.65 15.06 25.61
N GLY A 43 3.44 13.77 25.30
CA GLY A 43 2.14 13.11 25.30
C GLY A 43 2.23 11.69 25.89
N PRO A 44 1.14 11.16 26.50
CA PRO A 44 1.17 9.87 27.19
C PRO A 44 1.60 8.73 26.28
N ALA A 45 1.19 8.69 25.01
CA ALA A 45 1.59 7.68 24.05
C ALA A 45 3.03 7.84 23.52
N SER A 46 3.59 9.06 23.51
CA SER A 46 4.90 9.36 22.91
C SER A 46 6.08 8.88 23.79
N HIS A 47 5.92 8.92 25.11
CA HIS A 47 7.00 8.57 26.06
C HIS A 47 6.61 7.53 27.12
N ALA A 48 5.38 7.01 27.11
CA ALA A 48 5.03 5.87 27.95
C ALA A 48 5.97 4.69 27.70
N GLY A 49 6.39 4.01 28.77
CA GLY A 49 7.04 2.71 28.66
C GLY A 49 6.12 1.74 27.93
N VAL A 50 6.71 0.80 27.18
CA VAL A 50 5.98 -0.15 26.32
C VAL A 50 4.90 -0.92 27.10
N PHE A 51 5.13 -1.17 28.39
CA PHE A 51 4.20 -1.84 29.29
C PHE A 51 2.91 -1.04 29.58
N CYS A 52 2.92 0.28 29.46
CA CYS A 52 1.76 1.14 29.71
C CYS A 52 0.93 1.43 28.45
N LEU A 53 1.47 1.15 27.25
CA LEU A 53 0.80 1.41 25.98
C LEU A 53 -0.55 0.67 25.81
N PRO A 54 -0.74 -0.57 26.32
CA PRO A 54 -2.05 -1.25 26.25
C PRO A 54 -3.20 -0.47 26.90
N ALA A 55 -2.92 0.24 27.99
CA ALA A 55 -3.93 1.01 28.72
C ALA A 55 -4.41 2.24 27.93
N LEU A 56 -3.66 2.65 26.91
CA LEU A 56 -3.96 3.82 26.07
C LEU A 56 -4.68 3.43 24.76
N LEU A 57 -4.93 2.14 24.50
CA LEU A 57 -5.59 1.69 23.26
C LEU A 57 -6.97 2.32 23.02
N GLY A 58 -7.65 2.75 24.09
CA GLY A 58 -8.95 3.43 24.03
C GLY A 58 -8.85 4.97 24.02
N ASP A 59 -7.67 5.55 23.81
CA ASP A 59 -7.50 7.00 23.72
C ASP A 59 -8.46 7.57 22.65
N PRO A 60 -9.34 8.53 22.97
CA PRO A 60 -10.22 9.13 21.97
C PRO A 60 -9.45 9.89 20.89
N ASP A 61 -8.24 10.40 21.20
CA ASP A 61 -7.41 11.12 20.25
C ASP A 61 -6.77 10.17 19.23
N GLU A 62 -7.08 10.42 17.95
CA GLU A 62 -6.46 9.73 16.82
C GLU A 62 -4.94 9.83 16.87
N MET A 63 -4.40 11.01 17.17
CA MET A 63 -2.95 11.24 17.16
C MET A 63 -2.27 10.40 18.26
N GLY A 64 -2.88 10.32 19.45
CA GLY A 64 -2.48 9.40 20.50
C GLY A 64 -2.44 7.95 20.01
N ARG A 65 -3.52 7.45 19.39
CA ARG A 65 -3.56 6.06 18.86
C ARG A 65 -2.58 5.82 17.72
N LEU A 66 -2.27 6.84 16.91
CA LEU A 66 -1.23 6.75 15.88
C LEU A 66 0.16 6.58 16.51
N GLN A 67 0.47 7.31 17.58
CA GLN A 67 1.71 7.14 18.34
C GLN A 67 1.78 5.75 19.00
N LEU A 68 0.67 5.21 19.49
CA LEU A 68 0.63 3.82 19.95
C LEU A 68 0.91 2.86 18.80
N ALA A 69 0.26 3.04 17.65
CA ALA A 69 0.47 2.20 16.47
C ALA A 69 1.91 2.23 15.96
N LEU A 70 2.75 3.20 16.33
CA LEU A 70 4.18 3.23 16.04
C LEU A 70 5.05 2.41 17.00
N ARG A 71 4.58 2.18 18.23
CA ARG A 71 5.40 1.66 19.33
C ARG A 71 4.92 0.30 19.87
N LEU A 72 3.64 -0.04 19.66
CA LEU A 72 3.07 -1.27 20.16
C LEU A 72 3.77 -2.52 19.57
N PRO A 73 4.01 -3.56 20.39
CA PRO A 73 4.37 -4.90 19.94
C PRO A 73 3.29 -5.52 19.05
N GLN A 74 3.65 -6.49 18.21
CA GLN A 74 2.78 -7.08 17.19
C GLN A 74 1.42 -7.57 17.72
N ALA A 75 1.41 -8.28 18.85
CA ALA A 75 0.17 -8.80 19.44
C ALA A 75 -0.82 -7.69 19.84
N GLN A 76 -0.32 -6.54 20.31
CA GLN A 76 -1.16 -5.42 20.73
C GLN A 76 -1.50 -4.52 19.55
N LEU A 77 -0.58 -4.36 18.59
CA LEU A 77 -0.82 -3.65 17.33
C LEU A 77 -1.98 -4.28 16.56
N ALA A 78 -2.11 -5.61 16.59
CA ALA A 78 -3.21 -6.34 15.98
C ALA A 78 -4.60 -5.94 16.53
N ARG A 79 -4.69 -5.33 17.72
CA ARG A 79 -5.95 -4.83 18.26
C ARG A 79 -6.45 -3.55 17.58
N LEU A 80 -5.58 -2.85 16.85
CA LEU A 80 -5.88 -1.61 16.14
C LEU A 80 -6.25 -1.83 14.66
N ILE A 81 -6.38 -3.08 14.20
CA ILE A 81 -6.73 -3.38 12.79
C ILE A 81 -8.12 -2.85 12.39
N HIS A 82 -8.99 -2.59 13.35
CA HIS A 82 -10.33 -2.03 13.16
C HIS A 82 -10.45 -0.62 13.76
N ASP A 83 -9.34 0.10 13.94
CA ASP A 83 -9.39 1.49 14.43
C ASP A 83 -10.34 2.32 13.55
N PRO A 84 -11.22 3.17 14.12
CA PRO A 84 -12.13 3.98 13.33
C PRO A 84 -11.40 4.90 12.34
N HIS A 85 -10.18 5.35 12.65
CA HIS A 85 -9.44 6.26 11.80
C HIS A 85 -8.54 5.54 10.79
N ARG A 86 -8.70 5.89 9.50
CA ARG A 86 -7.95 5.27 8.39
C ARG A 86 -6.43 5.40 8.55
N GLU A 87 -5.93 6.53 9.07
CA GLU A 87 -4.48 6.76 9.19
C GLU A 87 -3.84 5.82 10.24
N VAL A 88 -4.56 5.53 11.32
CA VAL A 88 -4.14 4.53 12.31
C VAL A 88 -4.10 3.15 11.67
N ARG A 89 -5.13 2.76 10.91
CA ARG A 89 -5.15 1.47 10.20
C ARG A 89 -4.06 1.37 9.14
N ILE A 90 -3.77 2.43 8.40
CA ILE A 90 -2.63 2.49 7.46
C ILE A 90 -1.33 2.24 8.23
N ARG A 91 -1.13 2.90 9.38
CA ARG A 91 0.07 2.70 10.20
C ARG A 91 0.18 1.27 10.73
N VAL A 92 -0.95 0.67 11.14
CA VAL A 92 -1.03 -0.74 11.52
C VAL A 92 -0.62 -1.61 10.34
N ALA A 93 -1.20 -1.42 9.15
CA ALA A 93 -0.88 -2.17 7.94
C ALA A 93 0.58 -2.02 7.48
N GLN A 94 1.27 -0.93 7.84
CA GLN A 94 2.70 -0.75 7.57
C GLN A 94 3.61 -1.55 8.51
N ARG A 95 3.19 -1.78 9.75
CA ARG A 95 4.03 -2.41 10.80
C ARG A 95 3.64 -3.84 11.13
N LEU A 96 2.39 -4.22 10.93
CA LEU A 96 1.89 -5.55 11.27
C LEU A 96 2.70 -6.61 10.51
N SER A 97 2.96 -7.75 11.16
CA SER A 97 3.67 -8.86 10.54
C SER A 97 2.96 -9.32 9.26
N PRO A 98 3.69 -9.74 8.21
CA PRO A 98 3.07 -10.16 6.95
C PRO A 98 2.00 -11.24 7.11
N ALA A 99 2.17 -12.16 8.06
CA ALA A 99 1.21 -13.22 8.34
C ALA A 99 -0.14 -12.70 8.86
N ALA A 100 -0.13 -11.62 9.65
CA ALA A 100 -1.33 -11.05 10.25
C ALA A 100 -2.06 -10.04 9.35
N LEU A 101 -1.40 -9.53 8.29
CA LEU A 101 -2.01 -8.58 7.35
C LEU A 101 -3.26 -9.11 6.63
N ILE A 102 -3.42 -10.43 6.54
CA ILE A 102 -4.59 -11.04 5.90
C ILE A 102 -5.91 -10.59 6.56
N GLY A 103 -5.90 -10.26 7.85
CA GLY A 103 -7.06 -9.75 8.57
C GLY A 103 -7.52 -8.36 8.10
N MET A 104 -6.65 -7.62 7.38
CA MET A 104 -6.94 -6.28 6.87
C MET A 104 -7.26 -6.27 5.37
N ARG A 105 -7.34 -7.44 4.71
CA ARG A 105 -7.57 -7.53 3.25
C ARG A 105 -8.89 -6.92 2.78
N GLY A 106 -9.88 -6.85 3.67
CA GLY A 106 -11.22 -6.33 3.40
C GLY A 106 -11.47 -4.96 4.03
N ASP A 107 -10.42 -4.21 4.37
CA ASP A 107 -10.58 -2.86 4.93
C ASP A 107 -11.40 -1.97 3.98
N ALA A 108 -12.21 -1.07 4.53
CA ALA A 108 -13.01 -0.15 3.74
C ALA A 108 -12.14 0.85 2.94
N ASP A 109 -10.98 1.25 3.49
CA ASP A 109 -10.07 2.21 2.86
C ASP A 109 -9.11 1.49 1.89
N TYR A 110 -9.09 1.93 0.63
CA TYR A 110 -8.24 1.33 -0.40
C TYR A 110 -6.75 1.48 -0.11
N GLY A 111 -6.33 2.55 0.60
CA GLY A 111 -4.94 2.76 0.98
C GLY A 111 -4.45 1.72 1.98
N VAL A 112 -5.31 1.29 2.91
CA VAL A 112 -5.03 0.13 3.77
C VAL A 112 -4.88 -1.14 2.93
N ARG A 113 -5.82 -1.40 2.02
CA ARG A 113 -5.76 -2.59 1.15
C ARG A 113 -4.54 -2.57 0.21
N GLU A 114 -4.10 -1.40 -0.24
CA GLU A 114 -2.87 -1.27 -1.05
C GLU A 114 -1.63 -1.65 -0.23
N TRP A 115 -1.54 -1.21 1.03
CA TRP A 115 -0.46 -1.62 1.94
C TRP A 115 -0.49 -3.13 2.23
N VAL A 116 -1.67 -3.71 2.38
CA VAL A 116 -1.84 -5.17 2.47
C VAL A 116 -1.32 -5.82 1.21
N ALA A 117 -1.80 -5.44 0.02
CA ALA A 117 -1.37 -6.01 -1.25
C ALA A 117 0.13 -5.82 -1.52
N ARG A 118 0.78 -4.79 -0.96
CA ARG A 118 2.23 -4.57 -1.06
C ARG A 118 3.06 -5.52 -0.19
N ARG A 119 2.53 -5.96 0.95
CA ARG A 119 3.31 -6.68 1.99
C ARG A 119 2.82 -8.11 2.25
N LEU A 120 1.62 -8.46 1.84
CA LEU A 120 1.03 -9.77 2.07
C LEU A 120 1.91 -10.87 1.41
N PRO A 121 2.12 -12.03 2.07
CA PRO A 121 2.86 -13.15 1.48
C PRO A 121 2.31 -13.55 0.12
N LEU A 122 3.20 -13.91 -0.82
CA LEU A 122 2.83 -14.22 -2.22
C LEU A 122 1.73 -15.29 -2.32
N ALA A 123 1.79 -16.32 -1.48
CA ALA A 123 0.81 -17.40 -1.44
C ALA A 123 -0.63 -16.93 -1.09
N LEU A 124 -0.77 -15.77 -0.44
CA LEU A 124 -2.07 -15.22 -0.02
C LEU A 124 -2.58 -14.09 -0.94
N LEU A 125 -1.71 -13.49 -1.77
CA LEU A 125 -2.11 -12.43 -2.71
C LEU A 125 -3.27 -12.79 -3.65
N PRO A 126 -3.43 -14.04 -4.14
CA PRO A 126 -4.55 -14.39 -5.00
C PRO A 126 -5.94 -14.16 -4.36
N GLN A 127 -6.01 -14.02 -3.03
CA GLN A 127 -7.25 -13.71 -2.31
C GLN A 127 -7.71 -12.25 -2.48
N MET A 128 -6.91 -11.39 -3.11
CA MET A 128 -7.22 -9.98 -3.36
C MET A 128 -7.50 -9.65 -4.83
N ILE A 129 -7.46 -10.63 -5.75
CA ILE A 129 -7.57 -10.42 -7.21
C ILE A 129 -8.83 -9.63 -7.63
N GLY A 130 -9.92 -9.73 -6.88
CA GLY A 130 -11.17 -9.01 -7.13
C GLY A 130 -11.29 -7.65 -6.42
N ASP A 131 -10.19 -7.04 -5.95
CA ASP A 131 -10.27 -5.74 -5.28
C ASP A 131 -10.86 -4.69 -6.22
N PRO A 132 -11.84 -3.88 -5.78
CA PRO A 132 -12.46 -2.86 -6.63
C PRO A 132 -11.48 -1.72 -6.99
N ASP A 133 -10.44 -1.49 -6.18
CA ASP A 133 -9.52 -0.39 -6.40
C ASP A 133 -8.40 -0.72 -7.41
N ARG A 134 -8.21 0.17 -8.37
CA ARG A 134 -7.16 0.05 -9.39
C ARG A 134 -5.76 0.03 -8.79
N GLY A 135 -5.48 0.87 -7.78
CA GLY A 135 -4.17 0.93 -7.11
C GLY A 135 -3.80 -0.38 -6.44
N VAL A 136 -4.77 -1.04 -5.79
CA VAL A 136 -4.60 -2.38 -5.23
C VAL A 136 -4.31 -3.39 -6.34
N ARG A 137 -5.11 -3.43 -7.42
CA ARG A 137 -4.89 -4.37 -8.53
C ARG A 137 -3.55 -4.15 -9.26
N MET A 138 -3.06 -2.91 -9.33
CA MET A 138 -1.70 -2.61 -9.80
C MET A 138 -0.63 -3.27 -8.92
N ARG A 139 -0.74 -3.20 -7.58
CA ARG A 139 0.17 -3.92 -6.67
C ARG A 139 0.10 -5.43 -6.83
N LEU A 140 -1.07 -5.97 -7.15
CA LEU A 140 -1.21 -7.38 -7.46
C LEU A 140 -0.50 -7.72 -8.77
N ALA A 141 -0.65 -6.92 -9.83
CA ALA A 141 0.06 -7.12 -11.09
C ALA A 141 1.58 -7.08 -10.95
N GLU A 142 2.10 -6.25 -10.04
CA GLU A 142 3.53 -6.17 -9.72
C GLU A 142 4.07 -7.40 -8.97
N ARG A 143 3.23 -8.10 -8.19
CA ARG A 143 3.69 -9.12 -7.24
C ARG A 143 3.15 -10.53 -7.46
N LEU A 144 2.00 -10.72 -8.12
CA LEU A 144 1.42 -12.03 -8.32
C LEU A 144 2.36 -12.92 -9.16
N GLU A 145 2.55 -14.15 -8.72
CA GLU A 145 3.29 -15.16 -9.47
C GLU A 145 2.34 -16.00 -10.33
N MET A 146 2.90 -16.74 -11.28
CA MET A 146 2.12 -17.74 -12.03
C MET A 146 1.61 -18.85 -11.09
N PRO A 147 0.39 -19.38 -11.31
CA PRO A 147 -0.54 -19.05 -12.39
C PRO A 147 -1.48 -17.87 -12.08
N ALA A 148 -1.40 -17.30 -10.87
CA ALA A 148 -2.34 -16.29 -10.41
C ALA A 148 -2.25 -14.98 -11.20
N LEU A 149 -1.06 -14.61 -11.69
CA LEU A 149 -0.87 -13.45 -12.58
C LEU A 149 -1.77 -13.51 -13.83
N LEU A 150 -2.01 -14.71 -14.38
CA LEU A 150 -2.82 -14.88 -15.58
C LEU A 150 -4.31 -14.54 -15.33
N ARG A 151 -4.76 -14.60 -14.08
CA ARG A 151 -6.16 -14.32 -13.70
C ARG A 151 -6.53 -12.84 -13.80
N ILE A 152 -5.54 -11.94 -13.85
CA ILE A 152 -5.74 -10.49 -14.01
C ILE A 152 -5.26 -10.00 -15.39
N ALA A 153 -5.01 -10.91 -16.33
CA ALA A 153 -4.62 -10.54 -17.69
C ALA A 153 -5.72 -9.75 -18.43
N ASP A 154 -6.99 -10.02 -18.10
CA ASP A 154 -8.15 -9.39 -18.71
C ASP A 154 -8.74 -8.28 -17.80
N ASP A 155 -7.91 -7.66 -16.94
CA ASP A 155 -8.34 -6.56 -16.04
C ASP A 155 -8.97 -5.41 -16.84
N SER A 156 -9.98 -4.75 -16.28
CA SER A 156 -10.65 -3.62 -16.93
C SER A 156 -9.68 -2.47 -17.23
N GLU A 157 -8.66 -2.29 -16.39
CA GLU A 157 -7.71 -1.18 -16.48
C GLU A 157 -6.49 -1.54 -17.33
N ALA A 158 -6.27 -0.76 -18.40
CA ALA A 158 -5.16 -1.00 -19.34
C ALA A 158 -3.79 -0.95 -18.66
N GLU A 159 -3.62 -0.14 -17.60
CA GLU A 159 -2.36 -0.07 -16.86
C GLU A 159 -2.06 -1.35 -16.07
N VAL A 160 -3.10 -2.01 -15.55
CA VAL A 160 -2.96 -3.32 -14.89
C VAL A 160 -2.56 -4.36 -15.94
N ARG A 161 -3.28 -4.42 -17.08
CA ARG A 161 -2.94 -5.34 -18.19
C ARG A 161 -1.54 -5.11 -18.75
N ARG A 162 -1.08 -3.85 -18.85
CA ARG A 162 0.29 -3.50 -19.24
C ARG A 162 1.32 -4.05 -18.25
N SER A 163 1.05 -3.91 -16.95
CA SER A 163 1.92 -4.45 -15.90
C SER A 163 1.97 -5.99 -15.94
N VAL A 164 0.84 -6.63 -16.29
CA VAL A 164 0.79 -8.07 -16.55
C VAL A 164 1.63 -8.45 -17.78
N ALA A 165 1.52 -7.73 -18.90
CA ALA A 165 2.34 -7.96 -20.11
C ALA A 165 3.85 -7.83 -19.84
N GLU A 166 4.25 -6.96 -18.90
CA GLU A 166 5.64 -6.82 -18.49
C GLU A 166 6.18 -8.08 -17.81
N ARG A 167 5.35 -8.82 -17.08
CA ARG A 167 5.78 -9.95 -16.25
C ARG A 167 5.42 -11.33 -16.82
N LEU A 168 4.41 -11.43 -17.69
CA LEU A 168 4.01 -12.72 -18.26
C LEU A 168 5.18 -13.40 -19.00
N PRO A 169 5.33 -14.73 -18.93
CA PRO A 169 6.23 -15.47 -19.82
C PRO A 169 5.95 -15.13 -21.29
N ALA A 170 7.00 -15.06 -22.11
CA ALA A 170 6.88 -14.66 -23.52
C ALA A 170 5.89 -15.55 -24.30
N THR A 171 5.81 -16.83 -23.95
CA THR A 171 4.89 -17.83 -24.52
C THR A 171 3.41 -17.53 -24.25
N LEU A 172 3.09 -16.71 -23.25
CA LEU A 172 1.71 -16.35 -22.88
C LEU A 172 1.33 -14.93 -23.33
N LEU A 173 2.23 -14.20 -23.99
CA LEU A 173 1.94 -12.84 -24.46
C LEU A 173 0.91 -12.79 -25.59
N SER A 174 0.60 -13.92 -26.23
CA SER A 174 -0.47 -14.02 -27.23
C SER A 174 -1.83 -13.58 -26.68
N ARG A 175 -2.05 -13.73 -25.36
CA ARG A 175 -3.27 -13.28 -24.69
C ARG A 175 -3.47 -11.77 -24.71
N LEU A 176 -2.39 -11.00 -24.83
CA LEU A 176 -2.39 -9.52 -24.81
C LEU A 176 -1.94 -8.92 -26.15
N ALA A 177 -1.66 -9.75 -27.16
CA ALA A 177 -1.14 -9.29 -28.45
C ALA A 177 -2.15 -8.43 -29.23
N PHE A 178 -3.44 -8.61 -28.97
CA PHE A 178 -4.54 -7.88 -29.59
C PHE A 178 -5.30 -7.01 -28.59
N ASP A 179 -4.64 -6.61 -27.50
CA ASP A 179 -5.24 -5.73 -26.50
C ASP A 179 -5.78 -4.44 -27.15
N PRO A 180 -6.97 -3.95 -26.77
CA PRO A 180 -7.49 -2.70 -27.33
C PRO A 180 -6.59 -1.49 -27.05
N ASP A 181 -5.85 -1.48 -25.94
CA ASP A 181 -4.94 -0.41 -25.60
C ASP A 181 -3.57 -0.62 -26.26
N TRP A 182 -3.16 0.33 -27.11
CA TRP A 182 -1.89 0.25 -27.82
C TRP A 182 -0.67 0.19 -26.88
N ARG A 183 -0.76 0.75 -25.66
CA ARG A 183 0.35 0.72 -24.67
C ARG A 183 0.59 -0.70 -24.15
N VAL A 184 -0.47 -1.51 -24.06
CA VAL A 184 -0.34 -2.94 -23.73
C VAL A 184 0.30 -3.69 -24.89
N ARG A 185 -0.17 -3.47 -26.12
CA ARG A 185 0.42 -4.07 -27.34
C ARG A 185 1.89 -3.67 -27.52
N TRP A 186 2.24 -2.41 -27.23
CA TRP A 186 3.61 -1.91 -27.22
C TRP A 186 4.47 -2.67 -26.21
N GLN A 187 3.95 -2.89 -24.99
CA GLN A 187 4.64 -3.68 -23.97
C GLN A 187 4.81 -5.15 -24.40
N VAL A 188 3.84 -5.73 -25.11
CA VAL A 188 3.97 -7.05 -25.74
C VAL A 188 5.07 -7.04 -26.81
N ALA A 189 5.10 -6.04 -27.70
CA ALA A 189 6.10 -5.90 -28.78
C ALA A 189 7.54 -5.89 -28.25
N ARG A 190 7.78 -5.35 -27.05
CA ARG A 190 9.10 -5.39 -26.38
C ARG A 190 9.64 -6.79 -26.14
N ARG A 191 8.80 -7.83 -26.10
CA ARG A 191 9.17 -9.19 -25.70
C ARG A 191 8.64 -10.27 -26.65
N ALA A 192 7.76 -9.89 -27.58
CA ALA A 192 7.18 -10.79 -28.57
C ALA A 192 8.24 -11.45 -29.47
N ALA A 193 7.92 -12.67 -29.92
CA ALA A 193 8.68 -13.44 -30.88
C ALA A 193 7.72 -14.21 -31.81
N GLY A 194 8.26 -14.82 -32.87
CA GLY A 194 7.50 -15.68 -33.79
C GLY A 194 6.29 -14.95 -34.40
N ALA A 195 5.13 -15.62 -34.40
CA ALA A 195 3.90 -15.13 -35.00
C ALA A 195 3.40 -13.82 -34.37
N ILE A 196 3.58 -13.62 -33.06
CA ILE A 196 3.16 -12.38 -32.38
C ILE A 196 3.98 -11.19 -32.92
N MET A 197 5.30 -11.35 -33.02
CA MET A 197 6.16 -10.31 -33.59
C MET A 197 5.79 -10.02 -35.05
N ALA A 198 5.44 -11.05 -35.83
CA ALA A 198 5.00 -10.87 -37.21
C ALA A 198 3.71 -10.03 -37.29
N SER A 199 2.73 -10.32 -36.43
CA SER A 199 1.48 -9.55 -36.37
C SER A 199 1.70 -8.07 -36.00
N LEU A 200 2.62 -7.79 -35.08
CA LEU A 200 2.82 -6.42 -34.56
C LEU A 200 3.56 -5.48 -35.52
N MET A 201 4.18 -5.97 -36.59
CA MET A 201 4.80 -5.11 -37.61
C MET A 201 3.78 -4.33 -38.45
N ASP A 202 2.54 -4.82 -38.47
CA ASP A 202 1.38 -4.26 -39.17
C ASP A 202 0.28 -3.85 -38.18
N ASP A 203 0.64 -3.64 -36.90
CA ASP A 203 -0.26 -3.11 -35.87
C ASP A 203 -0.91 -1.80 -36.34
N ALA A 204 -2.12 -1.47 -35.85
CA ALA A 204 -2.78 -0.21 -36.19
C ALA A 204 -2.02 1.02 -35.67
N ASP A 205 -1.31 0.89 -34.56
CA ASP A 205 -0.56 1.97 -33.93
C ASP A 205 0.88 2.09 -34.46
N GLU A 206 1.33 3.31 -34.75
CA GLU A 206 2.63 3.56 -35.34
C GLU A 206 3.80 3.22 -34.42
N GLU A 207 3.69 3.53 -33.13
CA GLU A 207 4.75 3.27 -32.14
C GLU A 207 4.95 1.77 -31.95
N VAL A 208 3.86 1.00 -31.98
CA VAL A 208 3.91 -0.47 -31.91
C VAL A 208 4.60 -1.05 -33.15
N ARG A 209 4.22 -0.61 -34.36
CA ARG A 209 4.87 -1.04 -35.62
C ARG A 209 6.35 -0.69 -35.64
N ALA A 210 6.70 0.53 -35.25
CA ALA A 210 8.07 1.02 -35.24
C ALA A 210 8.95 0.16 -34.32
N LEU A 211 8.49 -0.11 -33.10
CA LEU A 211 9.19 -0.97 -32.15
C LEU A 211 9.35 -2.41 -32.67
N ALA A 212 8.29 -3.01 -33.22
CA ALA A 212 8.33 -4.36 -33.76
C ALA A 212 9.35 -4.48 -34.91
N ARG A 213 9.33 -3.54 -35.86
CA ARG A 213 10.27 -3.50 -37.00
C ARG A 213 11.71 -3.31 -36.52
N GLN A 214 11.95 -2.40 -35.58
CA GLN A 214 13.28 -2.16 -35.00
C GLN A 214 13.82 -3.43 -34.32
N ARG A 215 13.00 -4.13 -33.53
CA ARG A 215 13.41 -5.37 -32.85
C ARG A 215 13.69 -6.49 -33.84
N ARG A 216 12.88 -6.64 -34.89
CA ARG A 216 13.12 -7.65 -35.94
C ARG A 216 14.43 -7.41 -36.69
N GLN A 217 14.74 -6.16 -37.01
CA GLN A 217 16.01 -5.79 -37.64
C GLN A 217 17.20 -6.15 -36.74
N ARG A 218 17.14 -5.80 -35.45
CA ARG A 218 18.20 -6.14 -34.48
C ARG A 218 18.40 -7.65 -34.31
N ALA A 219 17.32 -8.43 -34.31
CA ALA A 219 17.42 -9.89 -34.24
C ALA A 219 18.12 -10.48 -35.48
N ARG A 220 17.86 -9.91 -36.67
CA ARG A 220 18.50 -10.31 -37.93
C ARG A 220 19.98 -9.93 -38.02
N SER A 221 20.40 -8.83 -37.39
CA SER A 221 21.81 -8.42 -37.38
C SER A 221 22.68 -9.24 -36.41
N LEU A 222 22.05 -10.03 -35.53
CA LEU A 222 22.73 -10.85 -34.52
C LEU A 222 22.80 -12.34 -34.90
N THR A 223 22.16 -12.74 -36.01
CA THR A 223 22.16 -14.11 -36.55
C THR A 223 23.01 -14.15 -37.80
#